data_AF-A0A660XYN4-F1
#
_entry.id   AF-A0A660XYN4-F1
#
_cell.length_a   1.000
_cell.length_b   1.000
_cell.length_c   1.000
_cell.angle_alpha   90.00
_cell.angle_beta   90.00
_cell.angle_gamma   90.00
#
_symmetry.space_group_name_H-M   'P 1'
#
loop_
_entity.id
_entity.type
_entity.pdbx_description
1 polymer ?
#
loop_
_entity_poly.entity_id
_entity_poly.type
_entity_poly.pdbx_seq_one_letter_code
_entity_poly.pdbx_strand_id
1 'polypeptide(L)'
;MKDAERFVASVSAFVDEVLERCRDRYGREETPLLADAIDLGTGEPRTWEGHILSNLACQQNFLRTLVGLGEMTGREVYRRRALEWVSYALKVLQDPASGMLYWGGHTTYDLLEEGPLVGNHELKCVYPYYRFFYRVDPDATRRFVEGFWNGHVRDWSTLLFNRHGEYVPWEG
;
A
#
# COMPACT_ATOMS: atom_id res chain seq x y z
N MET A 1 10.58 26.33 18.73
CA MET A 1 10.61 26.57 17.28
C MET A 1 11.79 25.86 16.61
N LYS A 2 13.05 26.11 17.03
CA LYS A 2 14.25 25.45 16.43
C LYS A 2 14.19 23.90 16.39
N ASP A 3 13.69 23.27 17.44
CA ASP A 3 13.60 21.80 17.47
C ASP A 3 12.51 21.25 16.54
N ALA A 4 11.38 21.95 16.42
CA ALA A 4 10.31 21.55 15.52
C ALA A 4 10.76 21.61 14.04
N GLU A 5 11.46 22.68 13.65
CA GLU A 5 12.05 22.81 12.32
C GLU A 5 13.07 21.70 12.05
N ARG A 6 13.92 21.38 13.04
CA ARG A 6 14.87 20.27 12.93
C ARG A 6 14.16 18.93 12.73
N PHE A 7 13.10 18.63 13.49
CA PHE A 7 12.37 17.37 13.33
C PHE A 7 11.69 17.28 11.97
N VAL A 8 11.05 18.35 11.51
CA VAL A 8 10.44 18.41 10.17
C VAL A 8 11.50 18.22 9.09
N ALA A 9 12.68 18.83 9.22
CA ALA A 9 13.78 18.67 8.27
C ALA A 9 14.30 17.22 8.24
N SER A 10 14.48 16.58 9.40
CA SER A 10 14.91 15.17 9.46
C SER A 10 13.89 14.22 8.84
N VAL A 11 12.60 14.40 9.11
CA VAL A 11 11.54 13.59 8.50
C VAL A 11 11.44 13.86 6.99
N SER A 12 11.62 15.11 6.56
CA SER A 12 11.63 15.46 5.13
C SER A 12 12.77 14.74 4.40
N ALA A 13 14.00 14.79 4.94
CA ALA A 13 15.13 14.09 4.37
C ALA A 13 14.89 12.57 4.31
N PHE A 14 14.33 11.97 5.36
CA PHE A 14 13.96 10.55 5.36
C PHE A 14 12.93 10.21 4.27
N VAL A 15 11.88 11.01 4.14
CA VAL A 15 10.85 10.81 3.10
C VAL A 15 11.45 10.93 1.70
N ASP A 16 12.27 11.95 1.47
CA ASP A 16 12.94 12.17 0.18
C ASP A 16 13.84 10.96 -0.18
N GLU A 17 14.61 10.44 0.79
CA GLU A 17 15.44 9.25 0.61
C GLU A 17 14.64 7.98 0.31
N VAL A 18 13.52 7.74 1.01
CA VAL A 18 12.65 6.58 0.73
C VAL A 18 12.04 6.70 -0.67
N LEU A 19 11.56 7.88 -1.04
CA LEU A 19 10.94 8.09 -2.36
C LEU A 19 11.93 7.94 -3.51
N GLU A 20 13.21 8.27 -3.31
CA GLU A 20 14.25 8.07 -4.32
C GLU A 20 14.73 6.62 -4.35
N ARG A 21 15.12 6.08 -3.20
CA ARG A 21 15.85 4.81 -3.14
C ARG A 21 14.95 3.60 -3.28
N CYS A 22 13.71 3.66 -2.78
CA CYS A 22 12.74 2.58 -2.88
C CYS A 22 11.84 2.69 -4.12
N ARG A 23 12.07 3.65 -5.03
CA ARG A 23 11.24 3.81 -6.23
C ARG A 23 11.25 2.54 -7.07
N ASP A 24 10.08 2.19 -7.60
CA ASP A 24 9.99 1.09 -8.55
C ASP A 24 10.64 1.47 -9.90
N ARG A 25 11.67 0.72 -10.25
CA ARG A 25 12.46 0.86 -11.49
C ARG A 25 12.89 -0.50 -12.05
N TYR A 26 12.20 -1.56 -11.63
CA TYR A 26 12.69 -2.94 -11.79
C TYR A 26 11.97 -3.69 -12.90
N GLY A 27 10.69 -3.40 -13.11
CA GLY A 27 9.88 -3.96 -14.18
C GLY A 27 10.18 -3.35 -15.55
N ARG A 28 9.21 -3.46 -16.45
CA ARG A 28 9.29 -2.90 -17.80
C ARG A 28 9.09 -1.40 -17.80
N GLU A 29 8.25 -0.90 -16.89
CA GLU A 29 7.97 0.52 -16.72
C GLU A 29 8.31 0.96 -15.29
N GLU A 30 8.82 2.20 -15.13
CA GLU A 30 8.91 2.80 -13.80
C GLU A 30 7.49 3.14 -13.31
N THR A 31 7.14 2.70 -12.11
CA THR A 31 5.82 2.95 -11.53
C THR A 31 5.88 3.82 -10.27
N PRO A 32 4.76 4.41 -9.85
CA PRO A 32 4.66 5.10 -8.56
C PRO A 32 4.75 4.17 -7.33
N LEU A 33 4.85 2.84 -7.48
CA LEU A 33 4.98 1.92 -6.34
C LEU A 33 6.35 2.08 -5.66
N LEU A 34 6.48 1.46 -4.49
CA LEU A 34 7.69 1.47 -3.67
C LEU A 34 8.05 0.04 -3.28
N ALA A 35 9.33 -0.31 -3.35
CA ALA A 35 9.85 -1.52 -2.73
C ALA A 35 9.70 -1.43 -1.20
N ASP A 36 9.32 -2.52 -0.56
CA ASP A 36 9.12 -2.57 0.90
C ASP A 36 10.41 -2.31 1.68
N ALA A 37 11.55 -2.77 1.13
CA ALA A 37 12.83 -2.66 1.78
C ALA A 37 13.98 -2.63 0.77
N ILE A 38 15.04 -1.92 1.14
CA ILE A 38 16.32 -1.88 0.44
C ILE A 38 17.45 -2.25 1.42
N ASP A 39 18.57 -2.69 0.88
CA ASP A 39 19.83 -2.71 1.61
C ASP A 39 20.39 -1.27 1.70
N LEU A 40 20.74 -0.82 2.90
CA LEU A 40 21.19 0.57 3.09
C LEU A 40 22.60 0.82 2.55
N GLY A 41 23.46 -0.21 2.47
CA GLY A 41 24.82 -0.11 1.97
C GLY A 41 24.89 -0.09 0.45
N THR A 42 24.07 -0.92 -0.22
CA THR A 42 24.06 -0.99 -1.69
C THR A 42 22.97 -0.14 -2.34
N GLY A 43 21.85 0.10 -1.66
CA GLY A 43 20.65 0.72 -2.24
C GLY A 43 19.80 -0.23 -3.09
N GLU A 44 20.16 -1.51 -3.16
CA GLU A 44 19.41 -2.53 -3.89
C GLU A 44 18.18 -3.00 -3.10
N PRO A 45 17.08 -3.36 -3.77
CA PRO A 45 15.90 -3.88 -3.11
C PRO A 45 16.18 -5.22 -2.42
N ARG A 46 15.50 -5.47 -1.31
CA ARG A 46 15.48 -6.79 -0.69
C ARG A 46 14.54 -7.70 -1.46
N THR A 47 15.00 -8.92 -1.73
CA THR A 47 14.20 -9.93 -2.43
C THR A 47 13.71 -11.01 -1.49
N TRP A 48 12.58 -11.61 -1.85
CA TRP A 48 12.02 -12.80 -1.23
C TRP A 48 11.71 -13.81 -2.33
N GLU A 49 12.35 -14.98 -2.27
CA GLU A 49 12.22 -16.04 -3.30
C GLU A 49 12.48 -15.56 -4.74
N GLY A 50 13.29 -14.52 -4.92
CA GLY A 50 13.60 -13.92 -6.22
C GLY A 50 12.73 -12.72 -6.61
N HIS A 51 11.68 -12.43 -5.84
CA HIS A 51 10.74 -11.33 -6.11
C HIS A 51 11.12 -10.05 -5.35
N ILE A 52 10.79 -8.89 -5.93
CA ILE A 52 10.95 -7.58 -5.27
C ILE A 52 9.58 -7.13 -4.78
N LEU A 53 9.39 -7.17 -3.46
CA LEU A 53 8.07 -7.01 -2.88
C LEU A 53 7.66 -5.54 -2.74
N SER A 54 6.42 -5.24 -3.13
CA SER A 54 5.68 -4.02 -2.81
C SER A 54 4.36 -4.40 -2.14
N ASN A 55 4.30 -4.28 -0.81
CA ASN A 55 3.12 -4.60 -0.04
C ASN A 55 2.53 -3.34 0.59
N LEU A 56 1.51 -2.78 -0.07
CA LEU A 56 0.86 -1.56 0.38
C LEU A 56 0.32 -1.68 1.84
N ALA A 57 0.03 -2.89 2.35
CA ALA A 57 -0.41 -3.09 3.72
C ALA A 57 0.71 -2.76 4.74
N CYS A 58 1.96 -3.04 4.39
CA CYS A 58 3.15 -2.73 5.18
C CYS A 58 3.55 -1.24 5.10
N GLN A 59 3.08 -0.53 4.08
CA GLN A 59 3.51 0.83 3.77
C GLN A 59 2.56 1.93 4.31
N GLN A 60 1.51 1.55 5.03
CA GLN A 60 0.45 2.46 5.50
C GLN A 60 0.96 3.58 6.44
N ASN A 61 1.98 3.30 7.25
CA ASN A 61 2.57 4.32 8.13
C ASN A 61 3.42 5.31 7.35
N PHE A 62 4.16 4.85 6.34
CA PHE A 62 4.90 5.75 5.45
C PHE A 62 3.95 6.67 4.68
N LEU A 63 2.81 6.15 4.20
CA LEU A 63 1.76 6.96 3.59
C LEU A 63 1.25 8.05 4.53
N ARG A 64 0.98 7.73 5.80
CA ARG A 64 0.58 8.73 6.81
C ARG A 64 1.64 9.80 7.02
N THR A 65 2.91 9.40 7.11
CA THR A 65 4.05 10.32 7.24
C THR A 65 4.14 11.26 6.04
N LEU A 66 4.10 10.73 4.82
CA LEU A 66 4.18 11.51 3.58
C LEU A 66 3.04 12.54 3.49
N VAL A 67 1.82 12.11 3.77
CA VAL A 67 0.63 12.98 3.76
C VAL A 67 0.71 14.03 4.84
N GLY A 68 1.06 13.65 6.07
CA GLY A 68 1.21 14.57 7.20
C GLY A 68 2.28 15.63 6.92
N LEU A 69 3.41 15.23 6.31
CA LEU A 69 4.47 16.14 5.92
C LEU A 69 4.02 17.13 4.84
N GLY A 70 3.25 16.68 3.85
CA GLY A 70 2.63 17.55 2.86
C GLY A 70 1.73 18.62 3.48
N GLU A 71 0.91 18.24 4.46
CA GLU A 71 0.05 19.21 5.17
C GLU A 71 0.85 20.18 6.05
N MET A 72 1.86 19.71 6.77
CA MET A 72 2.66 20.55 7.67
C MET A 72 3.58 21.53 6.94
N THR A 73 4.17 21.10 5.82
CA THR A 73 5.16 21.90 5.09
C THR A 73 4.54 22.73 3.96
N GLY A 74 3.33 22.38 3.53
CA GLY A 74 2.69 22.95 2.35
C GLY A 74 3.38 22.60 1.03
N ARG A 75 4.40 21.72 1.04
CA ARG A 75 5.14 21.33 -0.17
C ARG A 75 4.30 20.40 -1.03
N GLU A 76 3.98 20.86 -2.24
CA GLU A 76 3.11 20.13 -3.16
C GLU A 76 3.67 18.79 -3.61
N VAL A 77 5.00 18.65 -3.67
CA VAL A 77 5.67 17.40 -4.06
C VAL A 77 5.21 16.19 -3.24
N TYR A 78 5.00 16.35 -1.93
CA TYR A 78 4.56 15.26 -1.05
C TYR A 78 3.11 14.87 -1.26
N ARG A 79 2.23 15.87 -1.43
CA ARG A 79 0.82 15.65 -1.72
C ARG A 79 0.64 14.94 -3.05
N ARG A 80 1.30 15.45 -4.10
CA ARG A 80 1.28 14.88 -5.44
C ARG A 80 1.79 13.44 -5.44
N ARG A 81 2.94 13.18 -4.80
CA ARG A 81 3.52 11.83 -4.76
C ARG A 81 2.60 10.82 -4.06
N ALA A 82 1.95 11.22 -2.96
CA ALA A 82 1.00 10.35 -2.25
C ALA A 82 -0.23 10.04 -3.12
N LEU A 83 -0.76 11.04 -3.84
CA LEU A 83 -1.89 10.87 -4.76
C LEU A 83 -1.50 9.93 -5.91
N GLU A 84 -0.37 10.16 -6.58
CA GLU A 84 0.13 9.34 -7.68
C GLU A 84 0.32 7.88 -7.24
N TRP A 85 0.99 7.68 -6.10
CA TRP A 85 1.26 6.35 -5.55
C TRP A 85 -0.03 5.58 -5.26
N VAL A 86 -0.95 6.14 -4.48
CA VAL A 86 -2.16 5.41 -4.08
C VAL A 86 -3.14 5.26 -5.25
N SER A 87 -3.23 6.24 -6.15
CA SER A 87 -4.09 6.11 -7.35
C SER A 87 -3.63 4.95 -8.21
N TYR A 88 -2.32 4.84 -8.44
CA TYR A 88 -1.75 3.73 -9.19
C TYR A 88 -1.92 2.40 -8.45
N ALA A 89 -1.66 2.38 -7.14
CA ALA A 89 -1.78 1.17 -6.35
C ALA A 89 -3.21 0.63 -6.32
N LEU A 90 -4.23 1.48 -6.10
CA LEU A 90 -5.63 1.04 -6.13
C LEU A 90 -6.05 0.52 -7.51
N LYS A 91 -5.46 1.07 -8.59
CA LYS A 91 -5.73 0.61 -9.95
C LYS A 91 -5.16 -0.78 -10.23
N VAL A 92 -3.94 -1.08 -9.79
CA VAL A 92 -3.24 -2.33 -10.18
C VAL A 92 -3.26 -3.42 -9.10
N LEU A 93 -3.48 -3.06 -7.84
CA LEU A 93 -3.58 -4.04 -6.74
C LEU A 93 -5.01 -4.53 -6.51
N GLN A 94 -6.05 -3.89 -7.04
CA GLN A 94 -7.42 -4.32 -6.75
C GLN A 94 -7.84 -5.51 -7.61
N ASP A 95 -8.13 -6.62 -6.95
CA ASP A 95 -8.70 -7.80 -7.58
C ASP A 95 -10.10 -7.48 -8.14
N PRO A 96 -10.35 -7.70 -9.44
CA PRO A 96 -11.60 -7.30 -10.06
C PRO A 96 -12.79 -8.18 -9.65
N ALA A 97 -12.54 -9.41 -9.21
CA ALA A 97 -13.59 -10.36 -8.84
C ALA A 97 -14.15 -10.08 -7.44
N SER A 98 -13.27 -9.93 -6.46
CA SER A 98 -13.62 -9.76 -5.05
C SER A 98 -13.64 -8.31 -4.58
N GLY A 99 -12.97 -7.40 -5.29
CA GLY A 99 -12.72 -6.03 -4.86
C GLY A 99 -11.64 -5.90 -3.77
N MET A 100 -11.08 -7.00 -3.27
CA MET A 100 -9.97 -6.97 -2.30
C MET A 100 -8.66 -6.52 -2.96
N LEU A 101 -7.71 -6.03 -2.16
CA LEU A 101 -6.39 -5.65 -2.67
C LEU A 101 -5.42 -6.83 -2.58
N TYR A 102 -4.53 -6.99 -3.56
CA TYR A 102 -3.42 -7.91 -3.54
C TYR A 102 -2.32 -7.45 -2.56
N TRP A 103 -2.58 -7.64 -1.27
CA TRP A 103 -1.72 -7.18 -0.17
C TRP A 103 -1.95 -7.99 1.12
N GLY A 104 -1.26 -7.62 2.20
CA GLY A 104 -1.49 -8.20 3.52
C GLY A 104 -0.51 -9.31 3.88
N GLY A 105 -0.94 -10.28 4.68
CA GLY A 105 -0.06 -11.30 5.25
C GLY A 105 0.42 -12.38 4.27
N HIS A 106 -0.38 -12.66 3.23
CA HIS A 106 -0.15 -13.77 2.30
C HIS A 106 -0.29 -13.39 0.83
N THR A 107 -0.44 -12.10 0.53
CA THR A 107 -0.49 -11.58 -0.84
C THR A 107 0.35 -10.31 -0.91
N THR A 108 1.04 -10.09 -2.01
CA THR A 108 1.85 -8.89 -2.27
C THR A 108 1.92 -8.63 -3.78
N TYR A 109 2.44 -7.47 -4.18
CA TYR A 109 2.78 -7.19 -5.58
C TYR A 109 4.28 -7.39 -5.79
N ASP A 110 4.66 -8.01 -6.90
CA ASP A 110 6.06 -8.11 -7.34
C ASP A 110 6.36 -7.00 -8.34
N LEU A 111 7.37 -6.19 -8.01
CA LEU A 111 7.84 -5.10 -8.87
C LEU A 111 8.64 -5.60 -10.08
N LEU A 112 9.21 -6.82 -10.00
CA LEU A 112 9.98 -7.39 -11.11
C LEU A 112 9.06 -7.97 -12.19
N GLU A 113 8.12 -8.83 -11.78
CA GLU A 113 7.18 -9.49 -12.69
C GLU A 113 5.91 -8.64 -12.97
N GLU A 114 5.80 -7.46 -12.35
CA GLU A 114 4.70 -6.50 -12.53
C GLU A 114 3.32 -7.12 -12.28
N GLY A 115 3.18 -7.91 -11.20
CA GLY A 115 1.94 -8.61 -10.90
C GLY A 115 1.83 -9.13 -9.47
N PRO A 116 0.63 -9.63 -9.08
CA PRO A 116 0.40 -10.10 -7.73
C PRO A 116 0.99 -11.50 -7.49
N LEU A 117 1.61 -11.69 -6.34
CA LEU A 117 1.94 -13.00 -5.77
C LEU A 117 0.79 -13.40 -4.84
N VAL A 118 -0.13 -14.23 -5.35
CA VAL A 118 -1.44 -14.48 -4.73
C VAL A 118 -1.40 -15.64 -3.75
N GLY A 119 -1.71 -15.35 -2.50
CA GLY A 119 -2.17 -16.33 -1.51
C GLY A 119 -3.58 -15.97 -1.04
N ASN A 120 -3.84 -16.03 0.27
CA ASN A 120 -5.09 -15.50 0.82
C ASN A 120 -4.99 -14.00 1.12
N HIS A 121 -6.13 -13.33 1.16
CA HIS A 121 -6.21 -12.01 1.76
C HIS A 121 -6.20 -12.16 3.29
N GLU A 122 -5.28 -11.48 3.97
CA GLU A 122 -5.24 -11.41 5.45
C GLU A 122 -4.75 -10.03 5.90
N LEU A 123 -5.49 -9.40 6.82
CA LEU A 123 -5.02 -8.22 7.54
C LEU A 123 -5.07 -8.47 9.05
N LYS A 124 -3.93 -8.27 9.72
CA LYS A 124 -3.81 -8.32 11.18
C LYS A 124 -3.26 -7.00 11.69
N CYS A 125 -4.11 -6.22 12.38
CA CYS A 125 -3.74 -4.93 12.96
C CYS A 125 -3.12 -3.92 11.97
N VAL A 126 -3.44 -4.02 10.68
CA VAL A 126 -2.88 -3.15 9.64
C VAL A 126 -3.45 -1.73 9.74
N TYR A 127 -4.75 -1.61 10.04
CA TYR A 127 -5.49 -0.35 10.09
C TYR A 127 -5.15 0.59 8.92
N PRO A 128 -5.57 0.26 7.68
CA PRO A 128 -5.31 1.08 6.50
C PRO A 128 -5.68 2.55 6.67
N TYR A 129 -5.02 3.44 5.92
CA TYR A 129 -5.34 4.85 5.92
C TYR A 129 -6.59 5.13 5.06
N TYR A 130 -7.72 4.54 5.44
CA TYR A 130 -8.98 4.55 4.68
C TYR A 130 -9.43 5.96 4.25
N ARG A 131 -9.23 6.97 5.11
CA ARG A 131 -9.56 8.36 4.77
C ARG A 131 -8.79 8.86 3.54
N PHE A 132 -7.53 8.47 3.39
CA PHE A 132 -6.74 8.84 2.22
C PHE A 132 -7.15 8.04 0.99
N PHE A 133 -7.36 6.73 1.14
CA PHE A 133 -7.85 5.88 0.05
C PHE A 133 -9.17 6.42 -0.50
N TYR A 134 -10.13 6.72 0.38
CA TYR A 134 -11.45 7.25 0.00
C TYR A 134 -11.35 8.61 -0.69
N ARG A 135 -10.39 9.46 -0.30
CA ARG A 135 -10.13 10.73 -0.97
C ARG A 135 -9.58 10.54 -2.38
N VAL A 136 -8.76 9.52 -2.60
CA VAL A 136 -8.14 9.22 -3.90
C VAL A 136 -9.16 8.58 -4.84
N ASP A 137 -9.79 7.51 -4.38
CA ASP A 137 -10.77 6.76 -5.16
C ASP A 137 -11.84 6.19 -4.20
N PRO A 138 -13.00 6.87 -4.05
CA PRO A 138 -14.05 6.42 -3.14
C PRO A 138 -14.69 5.10 -3.60
N ASP A 139 -14.75 4.84 -4.91
CA ASP A 139 -15.36 3.63 -5.46
C ASP A 139 -14.46 2.42 -5.23
N ALA A 140 -13.17 2.52 -5.54
CA ALA A 140 -12.21 1.47 -5.25
C ALA A 140 -12.14 1.18 -3.74
N THR A 141 -12.18 2.23 -2.90
CA THR A 141 -12.20 2.08 -1.44
C THR A 141 -13.45 1.37 -0.95
N ARG A 142 -14.63 1.73 -1.48
CA ARG A 142 -15.89 1.07 -1.16
C ARG A 142 -15.84 -0.42 -1.52
N ARG A 143 -15.42 -0.73 -2.76
CA ARG A 143 -15.25 -2.12 -3.23
C ARG A 143 -14.31 -2.91 -2.32
N PHE A 144 -13.21 -2.30 -1.88
CA PHE A 144 -12.28 -2.94 -0.95
C PHE A 144 -12.93 -3.26 0.39
N VAL A 145 -13.64 -2.29 1.00
CA VAL A 145 -14.30 -2.51 2.30
C VAL A 145 -15.39 -3.56 2.20
N GLU A 146 -16.26 -3.49 1.18
CA GLU A 146 -17.32 -4.47 0.95
C GLU A 146 -16.74 -5.86 0.67
N GLY A 147 -15.77 -5.96 -0.24
CA GLY A 147 -15.07 -7.19 -0.59
C GLY A 147 -14.35 -7.82 0.59
N PHE A 148 -13.74 -7.01 1.46
CA PHE A 148 -13.07 -7.50 2.66
C PHE A 148 -14.05 -8.16 3.64
N TRP A 149 -15.20 -7.53 3.89
CA TRP A 149 -16.22 -8.14 4.74
C TRP A 149 -16.80 -9.41 4.12
N ASN A 150 -17.13 -9.37 2.83
CA ASN A 150 -17.65 -10.53 2.10
C ASN A 150 -16.67 -11.72 2.10
N GLY A 151 -15.38 -11.47 1.85
CA GLY A 151 -14.36 -12.51 1.80
C GLY A 151 -14.06 -13.15 3.17
N HIS A 152 -14.32 -12.44 4.27
CA HIS A 152 -13.93 -12.87 5.61
C HIS A 152 -15.08 -13.36 6.49
N VAL A 153 -16.29 -12.84 6.36
CA VAL A 153 -17.46 -13.32 7.12
C VAL A 153 -18.04 -14.56 6.43
N ARG A 154 -18.00 -15.69 7.13
CA ARG A 154 -18.46 -17.00 6.64
C ARG A 154 -19.91 -17.29 6.99
N ASP A 155 -20.39 -16.73 8.10
CA ASP A 155 -21.80 -16.79 8.49
C ASP A 155 -22.21 -15.46 9.13
N TRP A 156 -23.08 -14.73 8.42
CA TRP A 156 -23.57 -13.41 8.83
C TRP A 156 -24.53 -13.47 10.03
N SER A 157 -25.16 -14.61 10.30
CA SER A 157 -26.08 -14.76 11.43
C SER A 157 -25.34 -14.89 12.77
N THR A 158 -24.10 -15.39 12.74
CA THR A 158 -23.26 -15.60 13.92
C THR A 158 -22.03 -14.69 13.96
N LEU A 159 -21.76 -13.95 12.87
CA LEU A 159 -20.50 -13.24 12.63
C LEU A 159 -19.27 -14.17 12.71
N LEU A 160 -19.44 -15.45 12.37
CA LEU A 160 -18.30 -16.33 12.18
C LEU A 160 -17.44 -15.77 11.05
N PHE A 161 -16.20 -15.44 11.36
CA PHE A 161 -15.25 -14.91 10.37
C PHE A 161 -13.98 -15.76 10.32
N ASN A 162 -13.29 -15.69 9.19
CA ASN A 162 -11.98 -16.29 8.98
C ASN A 162 -10.93 -15.17 8.82
N ARG A 163 -9.72 -15.42 9.32
CA ARG A 163 -8.57 -14.53 9.08
C ARG A 163 -8.16 -14.49 7.61
N HIS A 164 -8.49 -15.53 6.84
CA HIS A 164 -8.21 -15.67 5.42
C HIS A 164 -9.47 -15.46 4.58
N GLY A 165 -9.39 -14.50 3.65
CA GLY A 165 -10.33 -14.31 2.55
C GLY A 165 -9.79 -14.88 1.25
N GLU A 166 -10.69 -15.36 0.40
CA GLU A 166 -10.37 -15.86 -0.93
C GLU A 166 -10.79 -14.82 -1.98
N TYR A 167 -9.95 -14.63 -3.02
CA TYR A 167 -10.24 -13.72 -4.13
C TYR A 167 -11.22 -14.37 -5.10
N VAL A 168 -12.49 -14.46 -4.70
CA VAL A 168 -13.57 -15.03 -5.51
C VAL A 168 -14.65 -13.98 -5.79
N PRO A 169 -15.38 -14.10 -6.91
CA PRO A 169 -16.51 -13.23 -7.21
C PRO A 169 -17.56 -13.24 -6.10
N TRP A 170 -18.21 -12.10 -5.91
CA TRP A 170 -19.40 -12.05 -5.07
C TRP A 170 -20.61 -12.59 -5.87
N GLU A 171 -21.11 -13.76 -5.47
CA GLU A 171 -22.45 -14.22 -5.85
C GLU A 171 -23.46 -13.56 -4.91
N GLY A 172 -23.86 -12.33 -5.24
CA GLY A 172 -24.96 -11.63 -4.56
C GLY A 172 -26.32 -12.19 -4.95
#